data_AF-A0A812M490-F1
#
_entry.id   AF-A0A812M490-F1
#
_cell.length_a   1.000
_cell.length_b   1.000
_cell.length_c   1.000
_cell.angle_alpha   90.00
_cell.angle_beta   90.00
_cell.angle_gamma   90.00
#
_symmetry.space_group_name_H-M   'P 1'
#
loop_
_entity.id
_entity.type
_entity.pdbx_description
1 polymer ?
#
loop_
_entity_poly.entity_id
_entity_poly.type
_entity_poly.pdbx_seq_one_letter_code
_entity_poly.pdbx_strand_id
1 'polypeptide(L)'
;MAAVVDAAIQKSTAAEGVPVLGTPSPDEIETQLLETAVATQAQAADHAFCCYRCRKNHPKTEMVVRSANRICCKDCNATMTTLNRNGLNPDQLLEEEELEKFFQTAKDTRSKGERLSYQKTRGILKDCMVLTSTKRYKESESGTFLPLTMYAAKGLSKDELDKIEATCEAKDHPVFGKTYKVNFESQTKEKTVEECETKLCSLETAMKRKKLEGEAPRKALAGAGAAQLALCDLAQEFEGLESDEEAETTTKAAKQNPDKAAKAAAKKAEREKLRQAKKDFKVLVAAVGKLLPNLRSSKTRLENLMEKLGEQALAGLQSCVQEQLQEVLPLLTSYEKDANALLGAAAQGENTWTGPEPLSFQTPLDLQQVVKDAACVAKSLQDLKRQAADAKAAAPKRARKTK
;
A
#
# COMPACT_ATOMS: atom_id res chain seq x y z
N MET A 1 21.52 30.53 41.27
CA MET A 1 22.85 30.70 40.64
C MET A 1 22.67 30.38 39.16
N ALA A 2 22.35 31.39 38.33
CA ALA A 2 23.29 32.13 37.45
C ALA A 2 23.68 31.28 36.21
N ALA A 3 23.66 31.73 34.95
CA ALA A 3 23.42 32.99 34.26
C ALA A 3 23.08 32.65 32.77
N VAL A 4 22.16 33.34 32.09
CA VAL A 4 22.38 34.37 31.05
C VAL A 4 23.40 34.00 29.95
N VAL A 5 22.95 33.90 28.69
CA VAL A 5 23.61 34.49 27.51
C VAL A 5 22.57 34.88 26.45
N ASP A 6 22.38 36.19 26.31
CA ASP A 6 21.81 36.90 25.16
C ASP A 6 22.76 36.85 23.94
N ALA A 7 22.20 36.85 22.73
CA ALA A 7 22.90 37.35 21.55
C ALA A 7 21.94 38.05 20.59
N ALA A 8 22.10 39.37 20.53
CA ALA A 8 21.40 40.32 19.67
C ALA A 8 21.89 40.28 18.22
N ILE A 9 21.01 40.60 17.27
CA ILE A 9 21.38 41.23 15.99
C ILE A 9 20.40 42.38 15.70
N GLN A 10 20.96 43.59 15.73
CA GLN A 10 20.37 44.84 15.22
C GLN A 10 20.78 45.07 13.76
N LYS A 11 19.86 45.64 12.95
CA LYS A 11 20.06 46.76 11.97
C LYS A 11 18.80 46.88 11.09
N SER A 12 17.98 47.92 11.23
CA SER A 12 18.08 49.29 10.65
C SER A 12 17.22 49.44 9.37
N THR A 13 16.06 50.09 9.49
CA THR A 13 15.70 51.43 8.95
C THR A 13 15.34 51.50 7.46
N ALA A 14 14.08 51.82 7.18
CA ALA A 14 13.68 52.80 6.16
C ALA A 14 12.31 53.37 6.55
N ALA A 15 12.25 54.69 6.68
CA ALA A 15 11.07 55.48 7.00
C ALA A 15 10.54 56.12 5.72
N GLU A 16 9.23 56.00 5.47
CA GLU A 16 8.50 56.88 4.56
C GLU A 16 7.23 57.38 5.27
N GLY A 17 7.00 58.69 5.10
CA GLY A 17 6.11 59.50 5.93
C GLY A 17 4.62 59.26 5.71
N VAL A 18 3.86 59.50 6.78
CA VAL A 18 2.40 59.53 6.79
C VAL A 18 1.94 60.92 7.23
N PRO A 19 0.97 61.55 6.53
CA PRO A 19 0.46 62.87 6.87
C PRO A 19 -0.37 62.84 8.16
N VAL A 20 -0.16 63.88 8.97
CA VAL A 20 -0.89 64.17 10.21
C VAL A 20 -2.33 64.56 9.87
N LEU A 21 -3.29 63.70 10.23
CA LEU A 21 -4.72 64.01 10.31
C LEU A 21 -5.17 63.78 11.76
N GLY A 22 -6.03 64.68 12.22
CA GLY A 22 -6.31 64.99 13.62
C GLY A 22 -6.63 63.79 14.52
N THR A 23 -6.11 63.86 15.74
CA THR A 23 -6.37 62.93 16.83
C THR A 23 -7.83 63.03 17.29
N PRO A 24 -8.65 61.97 17.13
CA PRO A 24 -9.98 61.94 17.72
C PRO A 24 -9.88 61.82 19.25
N SER A 25 -10.89 62.36 19.93
CA SER A 25 -11.04 62.37 21.38
C SER A 25 -11.06 60.94 21.95
N PRO A 26 -10.42 60.67 23.11
CA PRO A 26 -10.34 59.32 23.70
C PRO A 26 -11.71 58.67 23.97
N ASP A 27 -12.77 59.44 24.19
CA ASP A 27 -14.11 58.91 24.46
C ASP A 27 -14.87 58.46 23.19
N GLU A 28 -14.50 58.96 22.00
CA GLU A 28 -15.12 58.57 20.73
C GLU A 28 -14.52 57.28 20.16
N ILE A 29 -13.27 56.97 20.53
CA ILE A 29 -12.56 55.75 20.10
C ILE A 29 -13.13 54.51 20.79
N GLU A 30 -13.51 54.61 22.07
CA GLU A 30 -14.02 53.47 22.83
C GLU A 30 -15.44 53.06 22.37
N THR A 31 -16.26 54.03 21.96
CA THR A 31 -17.62 53.79 21.46
C THR A 31 -17.61 53.23 20.02
N GLN A 32 -16.72 53.71 19.15
CA GLN A 32 -16.56 53.15 17.79
C GLN A 32 -15.91 51.75 17.79
N LEU A 33 -15.00 51.45 18.72
CA LEU A 33 -14.44 50.11 18.86
C LEU A 33 -15.47 49.10 19.37
N LEU A 34 -16.39 49.50 20.26
CA LEU A 34 -17.48 48.63 20.70
C LEU A 34 -18.52 48.39 19.59
N GLU A 35 -18.94 49.41 18.84
CA GLU A 35 -19.90 49.22 17.74
C GLU A 35 -19.31 48.43 16.57
N THR A 36 -18.02 48.60 16.27
CA THR A 36 -17.35 47.81 15.22
C THR A 36 -17.14 46.35 15.65
N ALA A 37 -16.88 46.10 16.95
CA ALA A 37 -16.76 44.74 17.50
C ALA A 37 -18.11 43.99 17.55
N VAL A 38 -19.21 44.70 17.82
CA VAL A 38 -20.57 44.10 17.82
C VAL A 38 -21.06 43.87 16.37
N ALA A 39 -20.74 44.76 15.43
CA ALA A 39 -21.06 44.55 14.01
C ALA A 39 -20.24 43.42 13.34
N THR A 40 -18.98 43.21 13.74
CA THR A 40 -18.17 42.07 13.26
C THR A 40 -18.56 40.74 13.89
N GLN A 41 -19.16 40.71 15.08
CA GLN A 41 -19.73 39.49 15.66
C GLN A 41 -21.11 39.13 15.10
N ALA A 42 -21.88 40.10 14.58
CA ALA A 42 -23.20 39.84 13.99
C ALA A 42 -23.15 39.41 12.50
N GLN A 43 -22.08 39.72 11.76
CA GLN A 43 -21.86 39.25 10.38
C GLN A 43 -21.05 37.94 10.29
N ALA A 44 -20.52 37.46 11.41
CA ALA A 44 -19.94 36.12 11.56
C ALA A 44 -20.99 35.09 11.99
N ALA A 45 -22.28 35.29 11.63
CA ALA A 45 -23.23 34.20 11.49
C ALA A 45 -22.76 33.34 10.31
N ASP A 46 -21.73 32.55 10.61
CA ASP A 46 -21.04 31.60 9.78
C ASP A 46 -22.03 30.93 8.83
N HIS A 47 -21.84 31.15 7.54
CA HIS A 47 -22.46 30.33 6.50
C HIS A 47 -21.88 28.91 6.64
N ALA A 48 -22.41 28.16 7.59
CA ALA A 48 -22.08 26.78 7.82
C ALA A 48 -22.79 25.98 6.74
N PHE A 49 -22.01 25.37 5.86
CA PHE A 49 -22.53 24.53 4.79
C PHE A 49 -22.63 23.09 5.29
N CYS A 50 -23.75 22.43 5.02
CA CYS A 50 -23.90 21.01 5.35
C CYS A 50 -23.17 20.15 4.31
N CYS A 51 -22.27 19.28 4.77
CA CYS A 51 -21.57 18.34 3.90
C CYS A 51 -22.50 17.19 3.49
N TYR A 52 -22.63 16.92 2.18
CA TYR A 52 -23.54 15.88 1.68
C TYR A 52 -23.19 14.44 2.12
N ARG A 53 -21.95 14.20 2.58
CA ARG A 53 -21.45 12.89 3.02
C ARG A 53 -21.66 12.63 4.52
N CYS A 54 -20.99 13.40 5.37
CA CYS A 54 -21.09 13.22 6.82
C CYS A 54 -22.28 13.92 7.47
N ARG A 55 -23.08 14.69 6.70
CA ARG A 55 -24.23 15.49 7.14
C ARG A 55 -23.95 16.51 8.26
N LYS A 56 -22.67 16.75 8.59
CA LYS A 56 -22.23 17.77 9.55
C LYS A 56 -22.07 19.13 8.85
N ASN A 57 -22.31 20.20 9.60
CA ASN A 57 -22.08 21.57 9.16
C ASN A 57 -20.58 21.93 9.27
N HIS A 58 -20.06 22.62 8.27
CA HIS A 58 -18.66 23.00 8.15
C HIS A 58 -18.52 24.45 7.66
N PRO A 59 -17.45 25.17 8.04
CA PRO A 59 -17.17 26.48 7.51
C PRO A 59 -16.86 26.39 5.99
N LYS A 60 -17.20 27.43 5.24
CA LYS A 60 -16.96 27.50 3.78
C LYS A 60 -15.52 27.16 3.39
N THR A 61 -14.55 27.54 4.22
CA THR A 61 -13.11 27.29 4.01
C THR A 61 -12.74 25.81 4.02
N GLU A 62 -13.53 24.96 4.66
CA GLU A 62 -13.34 23.50 4.74
C GLU A 62 -14.14 22.72 3.70
N MET A 63 -14.87 23.40 2.82
CA MET A 63 -15.75 22.78 1.86
C MET A 63 -15.11 22.72 0.46
N VAL A 64 -15.48 21.68 -0.28
CA VAL A 64 -15.06 21.42 -1.66
C VAL A 64 -16.34 21.25 -2.50
N VAL A 65 -16.50 22.12 -3.49
CA VAL A 65 -17.61 22.05 -4.45
C VAL A 65 -17.22 21.05 -5.54
N ARG A 66 -17.95 19.92 -5.62
CA ARG A 66 -17.74 18.89 -6.65
C ARG A 66 -18.67 19.06 -7.84
N SER A 67 -19.91 19.46 -7.58
CA SER A 67 -20.91 19.85 -8.58
C SER A 67 -21.84 20.89 -7.98
N ALA A 68 -22.68 21.51 -8.81
CA ALA A 68 -23.61 22.57 -8.39
C ALA A 68 -24.44 22.20 -7.15
N ASN A 69 -24.79 20.91 -7.00
CA ASN A 69 -25.63 20.40 -5.90
C ASN A 69 -24.88 19.49 -4.93
N ARG A 70 -23.55 19.32 -5.05
CA ARG A 70 -22.78 18.41 -4.18
C ARG A 70 -21.58 19.13 -3.59
N ILE A 71 -21.73 19.54 -2.33
CA ILE A 71 -20.68 20.17 -1.52
C ILE A 71 -20.24 19.19 -0.43
N CYS A 72 -18.97 18.78 -0.43
CA CYS A 72 -18.40 17.91 0.60
C CYS A 72 -17.29 18.61 1.36
N CYS A 73 -17.12 18.28 2.64
CA CYS A 73 -15.98 18.76 3.40
C CYS A 73 -14.67 18.12 2.88
N LYS A 74 -13.54 18.81 3.11
CA LYS A 74 -12.20 18.37 2.70
C LYS A 74 -11.86 16.97 3.21
N ASP A 75 -12.30 16.61 4.42
CA ASP A 75 -12.05 15.30 5.03
C ASP A 75 -12.78 14.17 4.30
N CYS A 76 -14.08 14.33 4.07
CA CYS A 76 -14.87 13.36 3.31
C CYS A 76 -14.33 13.23 1.88
N ASN A 77 -13.95 14.36 1.27
CA ASN A 77 -13.37 14.39 -0.06
C ASN A 77 -12.03 13.64 -0.15
N ALA A 78 -11.15 13.84 0.84
CA ALA A 78 -9.86 13.16 0.91
C ALA A 78 -10.04 11.65 1.13
N THR A 79 -10.94 11.26 2.02
CA THR A 79 -11.30 9.86 2.31
C THR A 79 -11.81 9.18 1.04
N MET A 80 -12.78 9.80 0.35
CA MET A 80 -13.35 9.29 -0.90
C MET A 80 -12.30 9.18 -2.01
N THR A 81 -11.46 10.20 -2.18
CA THR A 81 -10.39 10.19 -3.19
C THR A 81 -9.37 9.08 -2.92
N THR A 82 -9.05 8.83 -1.64
CA THR A 82 -8.11 7.78 -1.23
C THR A 82 -8.64 6.38 -1.54
N LEU A 83 -9.93 6.12 -1.28
CA LEU A 83 -10.59 4.87 -1.63
C LEU A 83 -10.69 4.67 -3.15
N ASN A 84 -11.17 5.69 -3.88
CA ASN A 84 -11.34 5.61 -5.34
C ASN A 84 -10.02 5.37 -6.08
N ARG A 85 -8.90 5.92 -5.60
CA ARG A 85 -7.55 5.65 -6.17
C ARG A 85 -7.16 4.18 -6.09
N ASN A 86 -7.71 3.45 -5.12
CA ASN A 86 -7.51 2.02 -4.89
C ASN A 86 -8.68 1.15 -5.38
N GLY A 87 -9.65 1.76 -6.08
CA GLY A 87 -10.72 1.01 -6.76
C GLY A 87 -11.91 0.66 -5.87
N LEU A 88 -11.94 1.21 -4.66
CA LEU A 88 -13.07 1.06 -3.75
C LEU A 88 -13.95 2.30 -3.84
N ASN A 89 -15.24 2.09 -4.12
CA ASN A 89 -16.25 3.14 -4.09
C ASN A 89 -17.27 2.82 -2.97
N PRO A 90 -17.25 3.55 -1.83
CA PRO A 90 -18.13 3.27 -0.71
C PRO A 90 -19.61 3.44 -1.06
N ASP A 91 -19.94 4.24 -2.08
CA ASP A 91 -21.32 4.43 -2.57
C ASP A 91 -21.95 3.16 -3.14
N GLN A 92 -21.11 2.22 -3.60
CA GLN A 92 -21.56 0.93 -4.15
C GLN A 92 -21.60 -0.17 -3.08
N LEU A 93 -21.06 0.11 -1.89
CA LEU A 93 -20.81 -0.88 -0.85
C LEU A 93 -21.69 -0.69 0.39
N LEU A 94 -22.10 0.55 0.66
CA LEU A 94 -22.86 0.93 1.85
C LEU A 94 -24.14 1.66 1.45
N GLU A 95 -25.18 1.51 2.27
CA GLU A 95 -26.40 2.32 2.16
C GLU A 95 -26.19 3.74 2.73
N GLU A 96 -27.11 4.67 2.44
CA GLU A 96 -26.91 6.09 2.77
C GLU A 96 -26.65 6.36 4.26
N GLU A 97 -27.39 5.69 5.15
CA GLU A 97 -27.20 5.84 6.61
C GLU A 97 -25.84 5.31 7.08
N GLU A 98 -25.38 4.23 6.47
CA GLU A 98 -24.12 3.56 6.81
C GLU A 98 -22.93 4.33 6.26
N LEU A 99 -23.13 4.92 5.08
CA LEU A 99 -22.19 5.80 4.42
C LEU A 99 -21.95 7.06 5.26
N GLU A 100 -23.01 7.64 5.84
CA GLU A 100 -22.88 8.74 6.79
C GLU A 100 -22.03 8.32 7.99
N LYS A 101 -22.34 7.18 8.62
CA LYS A 101 -21.57 6.65 9.77
C LYS A 101 -20.11 6.35 9.42
N PHE A 102 -19.84 5.83 8.23
CA PHE A 102 -18.49 5.61 7.73
C PHE A 102 -17.70 6.92 7.66
N PHE A 103 -18.27 7.96 7.06
CA PHE A 103 -17.61 9.26 6.93
C PHE A 103 -17.46 9.99 8.28
N GLN A 104 -18.42 9.81 9.19
CA GLN A 104 -18.31 10.34 10.56
C GLN A 104 -17.18 9.64 11.33
N THR A 105 -17.13 8.31 11.31
CA THR A 105 -16.06 7.53 11.96
C THR A 105 -14.69 7.89 11.39
N ALA A 106 -14.55 8.01 10.07
CA ALA A 106 -13.30 8.44 9.44
C ALA A 106 -12.87 9.84 9.92
N LYS A 107 -13.81 10.79 9.98
CA LYS A 107 -13.54 12.14 10.50
C LYS A 107 -13.12 12.11 11.97
N ASP A 108 -13.79 11.32 12.79
CA ASP A 108 -13.51 11.20 14.23
C ASP A 108 -12.14 10.53 14.49
N THR A 109 -11.72 9.59 13.63
CA THR A 109 -10.35 9.05 13.67
C THR A 109 -9.31 10.12 13.35
N ARG A 110 -9.61 11.00 12.39
CA ARG A 110 -8.71 12.11 12.04
C ARG A 110 -8.63 13.18 13.13
N SER A 111 -9.74 13.50 13.78
CA SER A 111 -9.78 14.50 14.86
C SER A 111 -9.00 14.06 16.11
N LYS A 112 -8.85 12.75 16.31
CA LYS A 112 -7.95 12.17 17.33
C LYS A 112 -6.45 12.34 17.03
N GLY A 113 -6.10 13.05 15.95
CA GLY A 113 -4.71 13.27 15.53
C GLY A 113 -4.11 12.11 14.74
N GLU A 114 -4.88 11.06 14.46
CA GLU A 114 -4.38 9.94 13.68
C GLU A 114 -4.39 10.25 12.18
N ARG A 115 -3.28 9.91 11.52
CA ARG A 115 -3.22 9.98 10.05
C ARG A 115 -4.06 8.86 9.44
N LEU A 116 -5.10 9.22 8.67
CA LEU A 116 -5.89 8.31 7.85
C LEU A 116 -5.06 7.79 6.66
N SER A 117 -4.36 6.67 6.86
CA SER A 117 -3.76 5.90 5.78
C SER A 117 -4.85 5.12 5.00
N TYR A 118 -4.53 4.68 3.78
CA TYR A 118 -5.45 3.83 3.02
C TYR A 118 -5.91 2.60 3.82
N GLN A 119 -4.98 1.92 4.50
CA GLN A 119 -5.27 0.72 5.30
C GLN A 119 -6.25 1.01 6.44
N LYS A 120 -6.10 2.16 7.11
CA LYS A 120 -7.06 2.58 8.16
C LYS A 120 -8.43 2.88 7.58
N THR A 121 -8.50 3.65 6.49
CA THR A 121 -9.78 3.96 5.84
C THR A 121 -10.48 2.71 5.31
N ARG A 122 -9.72 1.75 4.74
CA ARG A 122 -10.22 0.45 4.31
C ARG A 122 -10.74 -0.38 5.50
N GLY A 123 -10.03 -0.36 6.63
CA GLY A 123 -10.46 -1.00 7.88
C GLY A 123 -11.81 -0.47 8.35
N ILE A 124 -11.97 0.86 8.45
CA ILE A 124 -13.23 1.50 8.84
C ILE A 124 -14.37 1.12 7.87
N LEU A 125 -14.09 1.11 6.56
CA LEU A 125 -15.08 0.70 5.55
C LEU A 125 -15.51 -0.76 5.76
N LYS A 126 -14.56 -1.66 6.00
CA LYS A 126 -14.82 -3.07 6.28
C LYS A 126 -15.66 -3.22 7.54
N ASP A 127 -15.32 -2.53 8.62
CA ASP A 127 -16.05 -2.60 9.89
C ASP A 127 -17.50 -2.16 9.70
N CYS A 128 -17.74 -1.08 8.94
CA CYS A 128 -19.09 -0.67 8.55
C CYS A 128 -19.82 -1.76 7.75
N MET A 129 -19.19 -2.35 6.73
CA MET A 129 -19.79 -3.43 5.94
C MET A 129 -20.13 -4.66 6.79
N VAL A 130 -19.25 -5.04 7.72
CA VAL A 130 -19.46 -6.17 8.63
C VAL A 130 -20.62 -5.90 9.57
N LEU A 131 -20.69 -4.69 10.14
CA LEU A 131 -21.81 -4.29 11.00
C LEU A 131 -23.15 -4.33 10.25
N THR A 132 -23.19 -3.81 9.02
CA THR A 132 -24.36 -3.86 8.14
C THR A 132 -24.79 -5.29 7.85
N SER A 133 -23.88 -6.11 7.36
CA SER A 133 -24.17 -7.50 6.97
C SER A 133 -24.59 -8.33 8.19
N THR A 134 -23.96 -8.11 9.35
CA THR A 134 -24.35 -8.75 10.61
C THR A 134 -25.75 -8.30 11.03
N LYS A 135 -26.09 -7.01 10.91
CA LYS A 135 -27.43 -6.49 11.22
C LYS A 135 -28.49 -7.13 10.32
N ARG A 136 -28.25 -7.16 9.00
CA ARG A 136 -29.14 -7.84 8.04
C ARG A 136 -29.30 -9.31 8.34
N TYR A 137 -28.20 -9.98 8.70
CA TYR A 137 -28.22 -11.39 9.06
C TYR A 137 -29.12 -11.61 10.29
N LYS A 138 -28.95 -10.81 11.34
CA LYS A 138 -29.79 -10.84 12.55
C LYS A 138 -31.27 -10.55 12.27
N GLU A 139 -31.57 -9.64 11.35
CA GLU A 139 -32.94 -9.32 10.93
C GLU A 139 -33.56 -10.43 10.07
N SER A 140 -32.75 -11.11 9.25
CA SER A 140 -33.20 -12.23 8.41
C SER A 140 -33.31 -13.56 9.17
N GLU A 141 -32.55 -13.75 10.24
CA GLU A 141 -32.65 -14.89 11.15
C GLU A 141 -33.80 -14.71 12.15
N SER A 142 -35.02 -14.79 11.63
CA SER A 142 -36.04 -15.56 12.35
C SER A 142 -35.63 -17.04 12.28
N GLY A 143 -34.59 -17.41 13.04
CA GLY A 143 -33.96 -18.73 12.99
C GLY A 143 -34.98 -19.87 12.90
N THR A 144 -34.77 -20.78 11.95
CA THR A 144 -35.63 -21.94 11.76
C THR A 144 -35.42 -22.94 12.88
N PHE A 145 -36.51 -23.41 13.46
CA PHE A 145 -36.47 -24.47 14.46
C PHE A 145 -36.09 -25.79 13.80
N LEU A 146 -34.96 -26.38 14.18
CA LEU A 146 -34.46 -27.64 13.64
C LEU A 146 -34.23 -28.67 14.77
N PRO A 147 -34.41 -29.98 14.52
CA PRO A 147 -34.11 -31.01 15.51
C PRO A 147 -32.59 -31.15 15.72
N LEU A 148 -32.17 -31.61 16.91
CA LEU A 148 -30.76 -31.84 17.27
C LEU A 148 -30.03 -32.74 16.27
N THR A 149 -30.73 -33.72 15.68
CA THR A 149 -30.17 -34.63 14.67
C THR A 149 -29.66 -33.91 13.43
N MET A 150 -30.31 -32.80 13.03
CA MET A 150 -29.86 -31.99 11.89
C MET A 150 -28.61 -31.17 12.24
N TYR A 151 -28.46 -30.73 13.49
CA TYR A 151 -27.24 -30.07 13.95
C TYR A 151 -26.07 -31.06 14.08
N ALA A 152 -26.33 -32.28 14.55
CA ALA A 152 -25.34 -33.35 14.56
C ALA A 152 -24.85 -33.69 13.13
N ALA A 153 -25.76 -33.76 12.17
CA ALA A 153 -25.42 -33.97 10.75
C ALA A 153 -24.59 -32.83 10.14
N LYS A 154 -24.70 -31.60 10.69
CA LYS A 154 -23.84 -30.46 10.34
C LYS A 154 -22.45 -30.52 10.99
N GLY A 155 -22.14 -31.57 11.75
CA GLY A 155 -20.82 -31.79 12.33
C GLY A 155 -20.62 -31.15 13.70
N LEU A 156 -21.68 -30.72 14.40
CA LEU A 156 -21.56 -30.24 15.76
C LEU A 156 -21.15 -31.37 16.71
N SER A 157 -20.23 -31.05 17.62
CA SER A 157 -19.78 -31.98 18.67
C SER A 157 -20.87 -32.25 19.69
N LYS A 158 -20.77 -33.37 20.41
CA LYS A 158 -21.75 -33.76 21.43
C LYS A 158 -21.91 -32.68 22.51
N ASP A 159 -20.81 -32.08 22.93
CA ASP A 159 -20.80 -31.01 23.94
C ASP A 159 -21.53 -29.74 23.46
N GLU A 160 -21.53 -29.47 22.15
CA GLU A 160 -22.27 -28.35 21.57
C GLU A 160 -23.76 -28.64 21.44
N LEU A 161 -24.12 -29.90 21.13
CA LEU A 161 -25.52 -30.34 21.10
C LEU A 161 -26.16 -30.26 22.49
N ASP A 162 -25.42 -30.68 23.52
CA ASP A 162 -25.87 -30.60 24.91
C ASP A 162 -26.06 -29.12 25.35
N LYS A 163 -25.17 -28.23 24.89
CA LYS A 163 -25.32 -26.78 25.11
C LYS A 163 -26.55 -26.21 24.41
N ILE A 164 -26.80 -26.61 23.16
CA ILE A 164 -27.99 -26.19 22.41
C ILE A 164 -29.25 -26.60 23.16
N GLU A 165 -29.32 -27.85 23.64
CA GLU A 165 -30.46 -28.34 24.38
C GLU A 165 -30.71 -27.57 25.69
N ALA A 166 -29.64 -27.15 26.37
CA ALA A 166 -29.72 -26.43 27.64
C ALA A 166 -30.01 -24.92 27.51
N THR A 167 -29.57 -24.27 26.41
CA THR A 167 -29.57 -22.80 26.31
C THR A 167 -30.49 -22.22 25.24
N CYS A 168 -30.84 -22.99 24.20
CA CYS A 168 -31.64 -22.47 23.09
C CYS A 168 -33.15 -22.61 23.33
N GLU A 169 -33.92 -21.72 22.70
CA GLU A 169 -35.38 -21.81 22.70
C GLU A 169 -35.83 -23.09 22.00
N ALA A 170 -36.65 -23.89 22.68
CA ALA A 170 -37.21 -25.13 22.17
C ALA A 170 -38.69 -24.99 21.82
N LYS A 171 -39.11 -25.65 20.74
CA LYS A 171 -40.52 -25.76 20.33
C LYS A 171 -40.82 -27.19 19.91
N ASP A 172 -41.97 -27.70 20.33
CA ASP A 172 -42.43 -29.02 19.90
C ASP A 172 -43.03 -28.94 18.49
N HIS A 173 -42.50 -29.76 17.60
CA HIS A 173 -42.97 -29.95 16.24
C HIS A 173 -43.66 -31.31 16.10
N PRO A 174 -44.85 -31.41 15.47
CA PRO A 174 -45.64 -32.64 15.43
C PRO A 174 -44.95 -33.84 14.77
N VAL A 175 -44.00 -33.59 13.86
CA VAL A 175 -43.26 -34.64 13.12
C VAL A 175 -41.85 -34.86 13.67
N PHE A 176 -41.19 -33.80 14.15
CA PHE A 176 -39.75 -33.83 14.47
C PHE A 176 -39.47 -33.83 15.98
N GLY A 177 -40.51 -33.77 16.82
CA GLY A 177 -40.36 -33.67 18.27
C GLY A 177 -39.81 -32.30 18.68
N LYS A 178 -38.93 -32.28 19.69
CA LYS A 178 -38.28 -31.06 20.16
C LYS A 178 -37.35 -30.49 19.10
N THR A 179 -37.61 -29.27 18.70
CA THR A 179 -36.79 -28.50 17.76
C THR A 179 -36.24 -27.27 18.45
N TYR A 180 -35.02 -26.88 18.10
CA TYR A 180 -34.28 -25.82 18.78
C TYR A 180 -33.95 -24.72 17.78
N LYS A 181 -33.99 -23.48 18.27
CA LYS A 181 -33.56 -22.31 17.50
C LYS A 181 -32.14 -21.93 17.92
N VAL A 182 -31.16 -22.33 17.12
CA VAL A 182 -29.74 -22.05 17.40
C VAL A 182 -29.29 -20.82 16.63
N ASN A 183 -28.89 -19.76 17.35
CA ASN A 183 -28.26 -18.59 16.76
C ASN A 183 -26.74 -18.78 16.74
N PHE A 184 -26.16 -19.03 15.57
CA PHE A 184 -24.71 -19.14 15.39
C PHE A 184 -24.05 -17.75 15.29
N GLU A 185 -24.21 -16.89 16.29
CA GLU A 185 -23.75 -15.50 16.22
C GLU A 185 -22.22 -15.36 16.01
N SER A 186 -21.42 -16.33 16.47
CA SER A 186 -19.95 -16.30 16.32
C SER A 186 -19.51 -16.69 14.91
N GLN A 187 -19.98 -17.84 14.40
CA GLN A 187 -19.63 -18.32 13.06
C GLN A 187 -20.14 -17.37 11.97
N THR A 188 -21.26 -16.69 12.22
CA THR A 188 -21.86 -15.75 11.26
C THR A 188 -21.07 -14.45 11.15
N LYS A 189 -20.52 -13.94 12.26
CA LYS A 189 -19.62 -12.79 12.24
C LYS A 189 -18.31 -13.08 11.50
N GLU A 190 -17.65 -14.21 11.82
CA GLU A 190 -16.41 -14.60 11.15
C GLU A 190 -16.61 -14.78 9.64
N LYS A 191 -17.65 -15.53 9.25
CA LYS A 191 -18.02 -15.70 7.85
C LYS A 191 -18.34 -14.37 7.17
N THR A 192 -19.08 -13.48 7.83
CA THR A 192 -19.39 -12.15 7.31
C THR A 192 -18.12 -11.31 7.12
N VAL A 193 -17.16 -11.39 8.03
CA VAL A 193 -15.86 -10.72 7.91
C VAL A 193 -15.09 -11.26 6.70
N GLU A 194 -15.02 -12.57 6.53
CA GLU A 194 -14.36 -13.21 5.38
C GLU A 194 -15.02 -12.82 4.05
N GLU A 195 -16.36 -12.82 3.98
CA GLU A 195 -17.12 -12.41 2.80
C GLU A 195 -16.86 -10.92 2.45
N CYS A 196 -16.88 -10.04 3.45
CA CYS A 196 -16.58 -8.62 3.25
C CYS A 196 -15.13 -8.41 2.79
N GLU A 197 -14.16 -9.10 3.39
CA GLU A 197 -12.74 -9.02 3.01
C GLU A 197 -12.53 -9.53 1.57
N THR A 198 -13.15 -10.65 1.22
CA THR A 198 -13.09 -11.24 -0.13
C THR A 198 -13.66 -10.28 -1.17
N LYS A 199 -14.79 -9.64 -0.87
CA LYS A 199 -15.42 -8.62 -1.74
C LYS A 199 -14.55 -7.39 -1.91
N LEU A 200 -13.90 -6.90 -0.85
CA LEU A 200 -12.98 -5.76 -0.96
C LEU A 200 -11.74 -6.12 -1.79
N CYS A 201 -11.15 -7.28 -1.56
CA CYS A 201 -10.00 -7.78 -2.31
C CYS A 201 -10.31 -7.97 -3.80
N SER A 202 -11.50 -8.47 -4.14
CA SER A 202 -11.88 -8.68 -5.54
C SER A 202 -12.02 -7.35 -6.30
N LEU A 203 -12.63 -6.32 -5.68
CA LEU A 203 -12.75 -4.98 -6.27
C LEU A 203 -11.39 -4.28 -6.46
N GLU A 204 -10.51 -4.38 -5.47
CA GLU A 204 -9.15 -3.85 -5.59
C GLU A 204 -8.38 -4.53 -6.73
N THR A 205 -8.51 -5.87 -6.83
CA THR A 205 -7.84 -6.66 -7.87
C THR A 205 -8.39 -6.34 -9.25
N ALA A 206 -9.71 -6.21 -9.40
CA ALA A 206 -10.35 -5.82 -10.65
C ALA A 206 -9.87 -4.46 -11.14
N MET A 207 -9.70 -3.48 -10.25
CA MET A 207 -9.18 -2.16 -10.64
C MET A 207 -7.70 -2.23 -11.03
N LYS A 208 -6.88 -3.00 -10.31
CA LYS A 208 -5.47 -3.22 -10.68
C LYS A 208 -5.35 -3.87 -12.05
N ARG A 209 -6.17 -4.88 -12.35
CA ARG A 209 -6.24 -5.51 -13.68
C ARG A 209 -6.61 -4.49 -14.76
N LYS A 210 -7.68 -3.71 -14.54
CA LYS A 210 -8.10 -2.65 -15.47
C LYS A 210 -7.04 -1.58 -15.72
N LYS A 211 -6.23 -1.23 -14.70
CA LYS A 211 -5.09 -0.30 -14.88
C LYS A 211 -4.01 -0.91 -15.78
N LEU A 212 -3.67 -2.18 -15.57
CA LEU A 212 -2.67 -2.88 -16.38
C LEU A 212 -3.14 -3.06 -17.82
N GLU A 213 -4.42 -3.40 -18.03
CA GLU A 213 -5.01 -3.56 -19.36
C GLU A 213 -5.19 -2.21 -20.09
N GLY A 214 -5.51 -1.15 -19.36
CA GLY A 214 -5.68 0.21 -19.91
C GLY A 214 -4.37 0.93 -20.26
N GLU A 215 -3.23 0.47 -19.74
CA GLU A 215 -1.89 0.97 -20.08
C GLU A 215 -1.23 0.23 -21.26
N ALA A 216 -1.94 -0.70 -21.92
CA ALA A 216 -1.52 -1.24 -23.22
C ALA A 216 -1.55 -0.14 -24.32
N PRO A 217 -0.62 -0.18 -25.30
CA PRO A 217 0.23 0.96 -25.59
C PRO A 217 -0.32 1.84 -26.72
N ARG A 218 -0.94 2.99 -26.40
CA ARG A 218 -1.16 4.05 -27.39
C ARG A 218 0.13 4.81 -27.80
N LYS A 219 1.31 4.35 -27.38
CA LYS A 219 2.61 4.95 -27.73
C LYS A 219 3.66 4.00 -28.31
N ALA A 220 3.29 2.77 -28.70
CA ALA A 220 4.21 1.85 -29.37
C ALA A 220 3.74 1.52 -30.78
N LEU A 221 3.70 2.54 -31.65
CA LEU A 221 3.70 2.37 -33.10
C LEU A 221 5.00 2.93 -33.67
N ALA A 222 6.14 2.41 -33.19
CA ALA A 222 7.48 2.51 -33.79
C ALA A 222 8.49 1.75 -32.91
N GLY A 223 8.63 0.44 -33.10
CA GLY A 223 9.69 -0.34 -32.44
C GLY A 223 9.26 -1.76 -32.08
N ALA A 224 9.53 -2.68 -32.99
CA ALA A 224 9.09 -4.07 -32.99
C ALA A 224 9.65 -4.92 -31.82
N GLY A 225 8.89 -5.94 -31.41
CA GLY A 225 9.43 -7.30 -31.27
C GLY A 225 9.16 -8.04 -29.97
N ALA A 226 9.36 -7.43 -28.80
CA ALA A 226 9.53 -8.22 -27.57
C ALA A 226 8.36 -8.17 -26.57
N ALA A 227 7.51 -7.14 -26.62
CA ALA A 227 6.50 -6.91 -25.57
C ALA A 227 5.16 -7.66 -25.79
N GLN A 228 4.96 -8.27 -26.96
CA GLN A 228 3.67 -8.88 -27.33
C GLN A 228 3.53 -10.33 -26.88
N LEU A 229 4.63 -11.01 -26.52
CA LEU A 229 4.56 -12.37 -25.96
C LEU A 229 4.11 -12.41 -24.48
N ALA A 230 4.29 -11.33 -23.71
CA ALA A 230 3.99 -11.33 -22.27
C ALA A 230 2.48 -11.21 -21.92
N LEU A 231 1.64 -10.78 -22.87
CA LEU A 231 0.20 -10.58 -22.65
C LEU A 231 -0.65 -11.77 -23.09
N CYS A 232 -0.19 -12.59 -24.04
CA CYS A 232 -0.91 -13.82 -24.43
C CYS A 232 -0.76 -14.94 -23.39
N ASP A 233 0.30 -14.92 -22.59
CA ASP A 233 0.64 -16.02 -21.66
C ASP A 233 -0.10 -15.94 -20.30
N LEU A 234 -0.75 -14.81 -19.99
CA LEU A 234 -1.57 -14.65 -18.77
C LEU A 234 -3.01 -15.15 -18.95
N ALA A 235 -3.49 -15.26 -20.20
CA ALA A 235 -4.80 -15.83 -20.50
C ALA A 235 -4.78 -17.37 -20.42
N GLN A 236 -3.64 -18.01 -20.75
CA GLN A 236 -3.45 -19.47 -20.62
C GLN A 236 -3.28 -19.95 -19.17
N GLU A 237 -2.94 -19.06 -18.22
CA GLU A 237 -2.81 -19.41 -16.79
C GLU A 237 -4.17 -19.63 -16.09
N PHE A 238 -5.29 -19.18 -16.65
CA PHE A 238 -6.63 -19.41 -16.06
C PHE A 238 -7.28 -20.72 -16.51
N GLU A 239 -7.06 -21.16 -17.75
CA GLU A 239 -7.55 -22.46 -18.24
C GLU A 239 -6.82 -23.65 -17.61
N GLY A 240 -5.58 -23.48 -17.14
CA GLY A 240 -4.80 -24.54 -16.49
C GLY A 240 -5.13 -24.79 -15.00
N LEU A 241 -5.95 -23.95 -14.37
CA LEU A 241 -6.29 -24.06 -12.94
C LEU A 241 -7.64 -24.73 -12.67
N GLU A 242 -8.50 -24.89 -13.69
CA GLU A 242 -9.83 -25.53 -13.53
C GLU A 242 -9.86 -27.00 -14.01
N SER A 243 -8.80 -27.53 -14.62
CA SER A 243 -8.82 -28.86 -15.26
C SER A 243 -8.21 -30.02 -14.45
N ASP A 244 -7.67 -29.81 -13.25
CA ASP A 244 -6.93 -30.85 -12.50
C ASP A 244 -7.73 -31.45 -11.31
N GLU A 245 -9.05 -31.22 -11.23
CA GLU A 245 -9.95 -31.84 -10.21
C GLU A 245 -10.78 -33.04 -10.72
N GLU A 246 -10.78 -33.38 -12.02
CA GLU A 246 -11.58 -34.51 -12.56
C GLU A 246 -10.74 -35.74 -12.96
N ALA A 247 -9.95 -36.30 -12.03
CA ALA A 247 -9.36 -37.63 -12.23
C ALA A 247 -9.09 -38.43 -10.94
N GLU A 248 -9.95 -38.30 -9.92
CA GLU A 248 -9.94 -39.23 -8.76
C GLU A 248 -11.27 -39.98 -8.61
N THR A 249 -11.69 -40.67 -9.67
CA THR A 249 -12.66 -41.76 -9.55
C THR A 249 -12.12 -43.00 -10.27
N THR A 250 -11.31 -43.79 -9.56
CA THR A 250 -11.38 -45.26 -9.49
C THR A 250 -10.09 -45.81 -8.91
N THR A 251 -10.14 -46.36 -7.69
CA THR A 251 -9.51 -47.64 -7.31
C THR A 251 -9.76 -47.90 -5.82
N LYS A 252 -10.96 -48.43 -5.51
CA LYS A 252 -11.19 -49.18 -4.28
C LYS A 252 -10.52 -50.55 -4.40
N ALA A 253 -9.20 -50.64 -4.18
CA ALA A 253 -8.48 -51.86 -3.79
C ALA A 253 -6.97 -51.58 -3.64
N ALA A 254 -6.54 -50.93 -2.57
CA ALA A 254 -5.13 -50.86 -2.20
C ALA A 254 -4.97 -50.86 -0.67
N LYS A 255 -5.30 -51.99 -0.04
CA LYS A 255 -4.77 -52.29 1.28
C LYS A 255 -3.32 -52.75 1.11
N GLN A 256 -2.44 -52.13 1.91
CA GLN A 256 -1.14 -52.64 2.37
C GLN A 256 0.08 -52.54 1.44
N ASN A 257 0.52 -51.31 1.10
CA ASN A 257 1.97 -51.12 0.93
C ASN A 257 2.41 -49.68 1.29
N PRO A 258 3.04 -49.45 2.47
CA PRO A 258 3.44 -48.11 2.92
C PRO A 258 4.43 -47.43 1.95
N ASP A 259 5.20 -48.20 1.19
CA ASP A 259 6.15 -47.68 0.19
C ASP A 259 5.47 -46.95 -0.99
N LYS A 260 4.22 -47.30 -1.33
CA LYS A 260 3.49 -46.61 -2.41
C LYS A 260 3.01 -45.22 -1.97
N ALA A 261 2.60 -45.07 -0.72
CA ALA A 261 2.18 -43.77 -0.17
C ALA A 261 3.36 -42.79 -0.06
N ALA A 262 4.52 -43.27 0.40
CA ALA A 262 5.74 -42.46 0.50
C ALA A 262 6.23 -41.95 -0.88
N LYS A 263 6.21 -42.82 -1.90
CA LYS A 263 6.56 -42.43 -3.28
C LYS A 263 5.59 -41.40 -3.88
N ALA A 264 4.29 -41.54 -3.61
CA ALA A 264 3.29 -40.57 -4.06
C ALA A 264 3.46 -39.20 -3.38
N ALA A 265 3.74 -39.18 -2.07
CA ALA A 265 4.01 -37.95 -1.34
C ALA A 265 5.30 -37.25 -1.83
N ALA A 266 6.38 -38.00 -2.07
CA ALA A 266 7.62 -37.46 -2.63
C ALA A 266 7.41 -36.83 -4.01
N LYS A 267 6.68 -37.50 -4.90
CA LYS A 267 6.34 -36.98 -6.24
C LYS A 267 5.47 -35.72 -6.17
N LYS A 268 4.52 -35.65 -5.23
CA LYS A 268 3.69 -34.46 -5.00
C LYS A 268 4.54 -33.28 -4.52
N ALA A 269 5.44 -33.51 -3.57
CA ALA A 269 6.36 -32.48 -3.06
C ALA A 269 7.32 -31.98 -4.16
N GLU A 270 7.80 -32.85 -5.04
CA GLU A 270 8.63 -32.47 -6.18
C GLU A 270 7.87 -31.61 -7.19
N ARG A 271 6.60 -31.98 -7.51
CA ARG A 271 5.73 -31.19 -8.39
C ARG A 271 5.46 -29.80 -7.81
N GLU A 272 5.26 -29.71 -6.50
CA GLU A 272 5.04 -28.43 -5.80
C GLU A 272 6.29 -27.56 -5.80
N LYS A 273 7.48 -28.13 -5.55
CA LYS A 273 8.76 -27.42 -5.67
C LYS A 273 9.00 -26.88 -7.08
N LEU A 274 8.69 -27.67 -8.11
CA LEU A 274 8.80 -27.22 -9.50
C LEU A 274 7.81 -26.09 -9.82
N ARG A 275 6.56 -26.19 -9.34
CA ARG A 275 5.56 -25.13 -9.47
C ARG A 275 6.03 -23.84 -8.79
N GLN A 276 6.62 -23.93 -7.60
CA GLN A 276 7.15 -22.78 -6.89
C GLN A 276 8.37 -22.18 -7.61
N ALA A 277 9.31 -23.00 -8.06
CA ALA A 277 10.47 -22.55 -8.84
C ALA A 277 10.07 -21.80 -10.12
N LYS A 278 9.00 -22.24 -10.81
CA LYS A 278 8.44 -21.53 -11.96
C LYS A 278 7.88 -20.15 -11.60
N LYS A 279 7.14 -20.06 -10.49
CA LYS A 279 6.61 -18.79 -9.99
C LYS A 279 7.75 -17.83 -9.60
N ASP A 280 8.74 -18.34 -8.87
CA ASP A 280 9.89 -17.56 -8.44
C ASP A 280 10.71 -17.08 -9.63
N PHE A 281 10.93 -17.92 -10.63
CA PHE A 281 11.58 -17.55 -11.89
C PHE A 281 10.84 -16.41 -12.60
N LYS A 282 9.51 -16.51 -12.76
CA LYS A 282 8.69 -15.46 -13.40
C LYS A 282 8.78 -14.14 -12.63
N VAL A 283 8.72 -14.18 -11.29
CA VAL A 283 8.87 -13.00 -10.44
C VAL A 283 10.27 -12.39 -10.57
N LEU A 284 11.32 -13.21 -10.59
CA LEU A 284 12.70 -12.76 -10.77
C LEU A 284 12.92 -12.13 -12.15
N VAL A 285 12.45 -12.74 -13.23
CA VAL A 285 12.52 -12.19 -14.59
C VAL A 285 11.85 -10.82 -14.66
N ALA A 286 10.64 -10.68 -14.10
CA ALA A 286 9.94 -9.41 -14.07
C ALA A 286 10.68 -8.34 -13.26
N ALA A 287 11.24 -8.72 -12.10
CA ALA A 287 12.03 -7.82 -11.27
C ALA A 287 13.32 -7.38 -11.97
N VAL A 288 14.05 -8.31 -12.58
CA VAL A 288 15.26 -8.06 -13.35
C VAL A 288 14.99 -7.14 -14.53
N GLY A 289 13.92 -7.39 -15.31
CA GLY A 289 13.54 -6.53 -16.43
C GLY A 289 13.31 -5.07 -16.01
N LYS A 290 12.80 -4.85 -14.80
CA LYS A 290 12.60 -3.51 -14.22
C LYS A 290 13.88 -2.90 -13.64
N LEU A 291 14.75 -3.70 -13.01
CA LEU A 291 15.91 -3.21 -12.25
C LEU A 291 17.21 -3.15 -13.05
N LEU A 292 17.33 -3.90 -14.15
CA LEU A 292 18.53 -3.95 -14.98
C LEU A 292 18.99 -2.57 -15.49
N PRO A 293 18.11 -1.65 -15.95
CA PRO A 293 18.54 -0.30 -16.31
C PRO A 293 19.15 0.47 -15.14
N ASN A 294 18.63 0.30 -13.92
CA ASN A 294 19.14 0.94 -12.72
C ASN A 294 20.49 0.35 -12.29
N LEU A 295 20.66 -0.97 -12.40
CA LEU A 295 21.95 -1.63 -12.16
C LEU A 295 23.03 -1.08 -13.10
N ARG A 296 22.75 -1.05 -14.41
CA ARG A 296 23.66 -0.49 -15.43
C ARG A 296 23.98 0.98 -15.18
N SER A 297 22.97 1.78 -14.87
CA SER A 297 23.16 3.20 -14.55
C SER A 297 23.99 3.40 -13.27
N SER A 298 23.80 2.56 -12.26
CA SER A 298 24.54 2.66 -11.00
C SER A 298 26.00 2.26 -11.17
N LYS A 299 26.27 1.16 -11.89
CA LYS A 299 27.63 0.71 -12.24
C LYS A 299 28.39 1.77 -13.03
N THR A 300 27.82 2.23 -14.15
CA THR A 300 28.45 3.27 -14.99
C THR A 300 28.66 4.57 -14.22
N ARG A 301 27.74 4.95 -13.33
CA ARG A 301 27.91 6.14 -12.48
C ARG A 301 29.08 5.98 -11.49
N LEU A 302 29.25 4.81 -10.87
CA LEU A 302 30.36 4.53 -9.97
C LEU A 302 31.69 4.55 -10.72
N GLU A 303 31.79 3.85 -11.86
CA GLU A 303 32.99 3.83 -12.71
C GLU A 303 33.40 5.25 -13.13
N ASN A 304 32.45 6.06 -13.60
CA ASN A 304 32.68 7.46 -13.97
C ASN A 304 33.12 8.35 -12.79
N LEU A 305 32.66 8.07 -11.57
CA LEU A 305 33.07 8.81 -10.38
C LEU A 305 34.48 8.40 -9.95
N MET A 306 34.80 7.11 -10.02
CA MET A 306 36.15 6.59 -9.75
C MET A 306 37.17 7.18 -10.73
N GLU A 307 36.87 7.18 -12.02
CA GLU A 307 37.74 7.76 -13.05
C GLU A 307 37.98 9.27 -12.82
N LYS A 308 36.92 10.02 -12.46
CA LYS A 308 37.01 11.47 -12.22
C LYS A 308 37.75 11.85 -10.94
N LEU A 309 37.75 10.99 -9.93
CA LEU A 309 38.48 11.21 -8.68
C LEU A 309 39.97 10.86 -8.86
N GLY A 310 40.27 9.85 -9.67
CA GLY A 310 41.63 9.34 -9.84
C GLY A 310 42.12 8.56 -8.62
N GLU A 311 43.18 7.76 -8.80
CA GLU A 311 43.69 6.83 -7.78
C GLU A 311 44.13 7.53 -6.49
N GLN A 312 44.72 8.74 -6.59
CA GLN A 312 45.21 9.49 -5.44
C GLN A 312 44.07 9.97 -4.53
N ALA A 313 42.95 10.43 -5.09
CA ALA A 313 41.81 10.85 -4.29
C ALA A 313 41.06 9.65 -3.72
N LEU A 314 41.03 8.53 -4.45
CA LEU A 314 40.45 7.28 -3.95
C LEU A 314 41.24 6.75 -2.74
N ALA A 315 42.58 6.84 -2.75
CA ALA A 315 43.40 6.45 -1.61
C ALA A 315 43.12 7.28 -0.34
N GLY A 316 42.62 8.51 -0.49
CA GLY A 316 42.24 9.40 0.62
C GLY A 316 40.82 9.21 1.14
N LEU A 317 40.04 8.25 0.61
CA LEU A 317 38.70 7.94 1.11
C LEU A 317 38.75 7.36 2.53
N GLN A 318 37.68 7.56 3.29
CA GLN A 318 37.46 6.81 4.54
C GLN A 318 37.45 5.31 4.23
N SER A 319 38.11 4.51 5.08
CA SER A 319 38.25 3.05 4.89
C SER A 319 36.91 2.35 4.67
N CYS A 320 35.87 2.75 5.40
CA CYS A 320 34.52 2.19 5.24
C CYS A 320 33.94 2.38 3.83
N VAL A 321 34.21 3.51 3.17
CA VAL A 321 33.72 3.77 1.79
C VAL A 321 34.56 2.99 0.78
N GLN A 322 35.86 2.81 1.04
CA GLN A 322 36.72 1.98 0.18
C GLN A 322 36.30 0.51 0.23
N GLU A 323 36.04 -0.03 1.41
CA GLU A 323 35.55 -1.40 1.59
C GLU A 323 34.21 -1.60 0.88
N GLN A 324 33.25 -0.69 1.10
CA GLN A 324 31.95 -0.74 0.40
C GLN A 324 32.10 -0.65 -1.12
N LEU A 325 33.02 0.18 -1.63
CA LEU A 325 33.26 0.28 -3.06
C LEU A 325 33.85 -1.02 -3.63
N GLN A 326 34.80 -1.64 -2.92
CA GLN A 326 35.42 -2.91 -3.29
C GLN A 326 34.43 -4.09 -3.24
N GLU A 327 33.43 -4.02 -2.37
CA GLU A 327 32.38 -5.04 -2.27
C GLU A 327 31.29 -4.85 -3.33
N VAL A 328 30.78 -3.62 -3.50
CA VAL A 328 29.61 -3.35 -4.34
C VAL A 328 29.92 -3.43 -5.84
N LEU A 329 31.10 -3.00 -6.28
CA LEU A 329 31.45 -2.98 -7.70
C LEU A 329 31.51 -4.38 -8.36
N PRO A 330 32.18 -5.40 -7.78
CA PRO A 330 32.16 -6.76 -8.33
C PRO A 330 30.77 -7.38 -8.24
N LEU A 331 30.01 -7.11 -7.17
CA LEU A 331 28.62 -7.56 -7.04
C LEU A 331 27.74 -7.01 -8.16
N LEU A 332 27.80 -5.70 -8.44
CA LEU A 332 27.06 -5.08 -9.55
C LEU A 332 27.40 -5.73 -10.89
N THR A 333 28.67 -6.06 -11.12
CA THR A 333 29.12 -6.70 -12.36
C THR A 333 28.61 -8.13 -12.48
N SER A 334 28.67 -8.91 -11.39
CA SER A 334 28.10 -10.25 -11.34
C SER A 334 26.58 -10.23 -11.54
N TYR A 335 25.89 -9.34 -10.84
CA TYR A 335 24.43 -9.22 -10.90
C TYR A 335 23.98 -8.78 -12.29
N GLU A 336 24.71 -7.88 -12.95
CA GLU A 336 24.43 -7.49 -14.33
C GLU A 336 24.60 -8.69 -15.29
N LYS A 337 25.68 -9.46 -15.17
CA LYS A 337 25.92 -10.65 -15.99
C LYS A 337 24.79 -11.67 -15.83
N ASP A 338 24.44 -12.01 -14.59
CA ASP A 338 23.40 -12.98 -14.25
C ASP A 338 22.01 -12.50 -14.65
N ALA A 339 21.71 -11.21 -14.48
CA ALA A 339 20.47 -10.59 -14.92
C ALA A 339 20.30 -10.68 -16.45
N ASN A 340 21.35 -10.42 -17.21
CA ASN A 340 21.31 -10.56 -18.67
C ASN A 340 21.10 -12.03 -19.08
N ALA A 341 21.79 -12.96 -18.41
CA ALA A 341 21.63 -14.38 -18.69
C ALA A 341 20.21 -14.88 -18.35
N LEU A 342 19.63 -14.42 -17.23
CA LEU A 342 18.26 -14.73 -16.83
C LEU A 342 17.23 -14.22 -17.85
N LEU A 343 17.38 -12.99 -18.33
CA LEU A 343 16.51 -12.46 -19.38
C LEU A 343 16.68 -13.20 -20.71
N GLY A 344 17.91 -13.65 -21.02
CA GLY A 344 18.20 -14.49 -22.19
C GLY A 344 17.49 -15.84 -22.12
N ALA A 345 17.57 -16.53 -20.98
CA ALA A 345 16.87 -17.78 -20.71
C ALA A 345 15.35 -17.62 -20.84
N ALA A 346 14.78 -16.57 -20.25
CA ALA A 346 13.35 -16.27 -20.39
C ALA A 346 12.95 -15.99 -21.84
N ALA A 347 13.78 -15.29 -22.62
CA ALA A 347 13.54 -15.04 -24.04
C ALA A 347 13.60 -16.32 -24.90
N GLN A 348 14.30 -17.35 -24.44
CA GLN A 348 14.33 -18.69 -25.06
C GLN A 348 13.12 -19.56 -24.67
N GLY A 349 12.20 -19.05 -23.84
CA GLY A 349 11.02 -19.77 -23.39
C GLY A 349 11.27 -20.70 -22.20
N GLU A 350 12.39 -20.55 -21.50
CA GLU A 350 12.63 -21.29 -20.26
C GLU A 350 11.71 -20.79 -19.13
N ASN A 351 11.22 -21.72 -18.32
CA ASN A 351 10.31 -21.42 -17.21
C ASN A 351 10.98 -21.54 -15.83
N THR A 352 12.24 -21.96 -15.79
CA THR A 352 13.07 -22.13 -14.60
C THR A 352 14.52 -21.89 -15.00
N TRP A 353 15.35 -21.45 -14.06
CA TRP A 353 16.77 -21.24 -14.32
C TRP A 353 17.49 -22.58 -14.51
N THR A 354 18.06 -22.81 -15.69
CA THR A 354 18.84 -24.02 -16.05
C THR A 354 20.34 -23.74 -16.23
N GLY A 355 20.78 -22.51 -15.94
CA GLY A 355 22.15 -22.09 -16.15
C GLY A 355 23.17 -22.91 -15.34
N PRO A 356 24.42 -23.01 -15.83
CA PRO A 356 25.46 -23.84 -15.21
C PRO A 356 25.89 -23.34 -13.82
N GLU A 357 25.75 -22.04 -13.56
CA GLU A 357 26.08 -21.41 -12.29
C GLU A 357 24.79 -20.95 -11.58
N PRO A 358 24.71 -21.07 -10.24
CA PRO A 358 23.62 -20.48 -9.49
C PRO A 358 23.68 -18.95 -9.62
N LEU A 359 22.51 -18.31 -9.73
CA LEU A 359 22.41 -16.86 -9.77
C LEU A 359 23.01 -16.26 -8.48
N SER A 360 23.78 -15.18 -8.64
CA SER A 360 24.36 -14.41 -7.52
C SER A 360 23.31 -13.68 -6.66
N PHE A 361 22.05 -13.66 -7.10
CA PHE A 361 20.89 -13.17 -6.35
C PHE A 361 19.78 -14.22 -6.35
N GLN A 362 19.06 -14.35 -5.23
CA GLN A 362 17.95 -15.30 -5.09
C GLN A 362 16.59 -14.60 -5.07
N THR A 363 16.57 -13.33 -4.66
CA THR A 363 15.33 -12.58 -4.48
C THR A 363 15.35 -11.22 -5.19
N PRO A 364 14.18 -10.66 -5.53
CA PRO A 364 14.09 -9.27 -6.00
C PRO A 364 14.62 -8.24 -5.00
N LEU A 365 14.68 -8.57 -3.71
CA LEU A 365 15.18 -7.69 -2.66
C LEU A 365 16.70 -7.54 -2.75
N ASP A 366 17.42 -8.61 -3.08
CA ASP A 366 18.88 -8.60 -3.25
C ASP A 366 19.29 -7.60 -4.35
N LEU A 367 18.58 -7.64 -5.49
CA LEU A 367 18.76 -6.69 -6.61
C LEU A 367 18.47 -5.24 -6.21
N GLN A 368 17.44 -5.01 -5.39
CA GLN A 368 17.13 -3.66 -4.92
C GLN A 368 18.16 -3.16 -3.90
N GLN A 369 18.66 -4.06 -3.06
CA GLN A 369 19.62 -3.73 -2.03
C GLN A 369 20.96 -3.31 -2.66
N VAL A 370 21.48 -4.07 -3.62
CA VAL A 370 22.73 -3.69 -4.29
C VAL A 370 22.63 -2.35 -5.03
N VAL A 371 21.45 -2.03 -5.60
CA VAL A 371 21.21 -0.71 -6.23
C VAL A 371 21.20 0.41 -5.19
N LYS A 372 20.64 0.18 -4.00
CA LYS A 372 20.67 1.16 -2.90
C LYS A 372 22.08 1.36 -2.37
N ASP A 373 22.83 0.27 -2.19
CA ASP A 373 24.21 0.31 -1.70
C ASP A 373 25.10 1.05 -2.70
N ALA A 374 24.95 0.77 -3.99
CA ALA A 374 25.61 1.51 -5.07
C ALA A 374 25.26 3.01 -5.06
N ALA A 375 24.00 3.37 -4.82
CA ALA A 375 23.58 4.76 -4.72
C ALA A 375 24.16 5.46 -3.49
N CYS A 376 24.31 4.75 -2.36
CA CYS A 376 24.95 5.24 -1.15
C CYS A 376 26.43 5.54 -1.39
N VAL A 377 27.17 4.57 -1.96
CA VAL A 377 28.58 4.74 -2.33
C VAL A 377 28.76 5.88 -3.33
N ALA A 378 27.91 5.96 -4.36
CA ALA A 378 27.96 7.03 -5.35
C ALA A 378 27.76 8.42 -4.74
N LYS A 379 26.92 8.54 -3.71
CA LYS A 379 26.73 9.80 -2.97
C LYS A 379 27.99 10.17 -2.19
N SER A 380 28.59 9.24 -1.46
CA SER A 380 29.84 9.46 -0.73
C SER A 380 30.99 9.91 -1.65
N LEU A 381 31.12 9.29 -2.82
CA LEU A 381 32.11 9.69 -3.83
C LEU A 381 31.84 11.09 -4.40
N GLN A 382 30.57 11.48 -4.58
CA GLN A 382 30.20 12.82 -5.03
C GLN A 382 30.50 13.89 -3.98
N ASP A 383 30.24 13.61 -2.71
CA ASP A 383 30.56 14.52 -1.61
C ASP A 383 32.08 14.72 -1.50
N LEU A 384 32.87 13.67 -1.65
CA LEU A 384 34.34 13.78 -1.69
C LEU A 384 34.83 14.59 -2.90
N LYS A 385 34.23 14.37 -4.07
CA LYS A 385 34.54 15.17 -5.27
C LYS A 385 34.25 16.66 -5.03
N ARG A 386 33.16 16.98 -4.34
CA ARG A 386 32.81 18.36 -3.98
C ARG A 386 33.82 18.95 -3.01
N GLN A 387 34.19 18.21 -1.95
CA GLN A 387 35.23 18.64 -1.00
C GLN A 387 36.58 18.90 -1.68
N ALA A 388 36.99 18.06 -2.62
CA ALA A 388 38.22 18.25 -3.39
C ALA A 388 38.16 19.52 -4.27
N ALA A 389 37.00 19.81 -4.87
CA ALA A 389 36.80 21.03 -5.64
C ALA A 389 36.83 22.29 -4.75
N ASP A 390 36.20 22.23 -3.58
CA ASP A 390 36.18 23.33 -2.61
C ASP A 390 37.59 23.58 -2.03
N ALA A 391 38.35 22.54 -1.73
CA ALA A 391 39.75 22.65 -1.30
C ALA A 391 40.65 23.28 -2.36
N LYS A 392 40.43 22.94 -3.64
CA LYS A 392 41.15 23.55 -4.77
C LYS A 392 40.79 25.02 -4.97
N ALA A 393 39.54 25.40 -4.70
CA ALA A 393 39.08 26.78 -4.77
C ALA A 393 39.58 27.65 -3.60
N ALA A 394 39.69 27.06 -2.40
CA ALA A 394 40.18 27.73 -1.19
C ALA A 394 41.71 27.88 -1.17
N ALA A 395 42.45 27.12 -1.98
CA ALA A 395 43.90 27.25 -2.08
C ALA A 395 44.27 28.70 -2.45
N PRO A 396 45.05 29.42 -1.60
CA PRO A 396 45.34 30.83 -1.81
C PRO A 396 45.98 30.99 -3.17
N LYS A 397 45.36 31.81 -4.04
CA LYS A 397 45.92 32.20 -5.35
C LYS A 397 47.25 32.88 -5.05
N ARG A 398 48.34 32.11 -5.06
CA ARG A 398 49.71 32.60 -4.81
C ARG A 398 49.87 33.85 -5.66
N ALA A 399 50.01 34.99 -4.99
CA ALA A 399 50.10 36.29 -5.60
C ALA A 399 51.11 36.20 -6.75
N ARG A 400 50.60 36.34 -7.97
CA ARG A 400 51.40 36.35 -9.19
C ARG A 400 52.32 37.55 -9.05
N LYS A 401 53.59 37.30 -8.66
CA LYS A 401 54.62 38.33 -8.50
C LYS A 401 54.63 39.17 -9.78
N THR A 402 54.11 40.39 -9.67
CA THR A 402 54.31 41.46 -10.64
C THR A 402 55.81 41.73 -10.66
N LYS A 403 56.41 41.61 -11.85
CA LYS A 403 57.77 42.04 -12.15
C LYS A 403 57.71 43.43 -12.74
#